data_AF-A4SIM8-F1
#
_entry.id   AF-A4SIM8-F1
#
_cell.length_a   1.000
_cell.length_b   1.000
_cell.length_c   1.000
_cell.angle_alpha   90.00
_cell.angle_beta   90.00
_cell.angle_gamma   90.00
#
_symmetry.space_group_name_H-M   'P 1'
#
loop_
_entity.id
_entity.type
_entity.pdbx_description
1 polymer ?
#
loop_
_entity_poly.entity_id
_entity_poly.type
_entity_poly.pdbx_seq_one_letter_code
_entity_poly.pdbx_strand_id
1 'polypeptide(L)'
;MTHPVLDRDDLARAAPRLSQLAEETLFGDIWQRPALSARERSLITLAILASLGRVQQLPWHIAFAQQNGLTREQLEELFTHLAFYAGLPAAVTAVSYLPSREEPHPCR
;
A
#
# COMPACT_ATOMS: atom_id res chain seq x y z
N MET A 1 -17.65 14.17 -5.99
CA MET A 1 -17.91 13.90 -4.56
C MET A 1 -16.81 12.97 -4.09
N THR A 2 -15.98 13.39 -3.12
CA THR A 2 -14.91 12.55 -2.58
C THR A 2 -15.51 11.61 -1.55
N HIS A 3 -15.41 10.30 -1.74
CA HIS A 3 -15.84 9.34 -0.72
C HIS A 3 -14.91 9.47 0.49
N PRO A 4 -15.45 9.56 1.72
CA PRO A 4 -14.62 9.62 2.92
C PRO A 4 -13.79 8.35 3.06
N VAL A 5 -12.52 8.51 3.42
CA VAL A 5 -11.67 7.38 3.81
C VAL A 5 -12.19 6.86 5.14
N LEU A 6 -12.63 5.61 5.17
CA LEU A 6 -13.05 4.96 6.41
C LEU A 6 -11.79 4.51 7.17
N ASP A 7 -11.64 4.98 8.40
CA ASP A 7 -10.70 4.38 9.34
C ASP A 7 -11.30 3.10 9.98
N ARG A 8 -10.57 2.50 10.93
CA ARG A 8 -11.02 1.28 11.62
C ARG A 8 -12.33 1.50 12.37
N ASP A 9 -12.46 2.61 13.09
CA ASP A 9 -13.62 2.88 13.95
C ASP A 9 -14.85 3.24 13.11
N ASP A 10 -14.64 3.98 12.02
CA ASP A 10 -15.67 4.25 11.02
C ASP A 10 -16.15 2.97 10.34
N LEU A 11 -15.24 2.06 9.98
CA LEU A 11 -15.59 0.77 9.39
C LEU A 11 -16.35 -0.11 10.39
N ALA A 12 -15.96 -0.13 11.66
CA ALA A 12 -16.65 -0.86 12.71
C ALA A 12 -18.09 -0.36 12.91
N ARG A 13 -18.31 0.96 12.85
CA ARG A 13 -19.65 1.56 12.93
C ARG A 13 -20.50 1.31 11.69
N ALA A 14 -19.90 1.43 10.50
CA ALA A 14 -20.62 1.30 9.23
C ALA A 14 -20.92 -0.16 8.86
N ALA A 15 -19.97 -1.07 9.10
CA ALA A 15 -20.05 -2.48 8.74
C ALA A 15 -19.30 -3.37 9.76
N PRO A 16 -19.91 -3.63 10.94
CA PRO A 16 -19.24 -4.35 12.04
C PRO A 16 -18.64 -5.69 11.65
N ARG A 17 -19.37 -6.50 10.86
CA ARG A 17 -18.87 -7.81 10.43
C ARG A 17 -17.66 -7.70 9.51
N LEU A 18 -17.58 -6.65 8.69
CA LEU A 18 -16.45 -6.44 7.80
C LEU A 18 -15.20 -6.00 8.57
N SER A 19 -15.37 -5.09 9.56
CA SER A 19 -14.29 -4.74 10.50
C SER A 19 -13.77 -5.97 11.24
N GLN A 20 -14.67 -6.81 11.76
CA GLN A 20 -14.27 -8.05 12.44
C GLN A 20 -13.46 -8.99 11.53
N LEU A 21 -13.88 -9.19 10.27
CA LEU A 21 -13.14 -10.00 9.31
C LEU A 21 -11.76 -9.41 8.99
N ALA A 22 -11.64 -8.09 8.88
CA ALA A 22 -10.36 -7.43 8.67
C ALA A 22 -9.43 -7.63 9.87
N GLU A 23 -9.94 -7.48 11.09
CA GLU A 23 -9.14 -7.58 12.31
C GLU A 23 -8.73 -9.03 12.61
N GLU A 24 -9.70 -9.94 12.68
CA GLU A 24 -9.45 -11.32 13.13
C GLU A 24 -8.88 -12.19 12.02
N THR A 25 -9.49 -12.17 10.83
CA THR A 25 -9.12 -13.09 9.76
C THR A 25 -7.96 -12.56 8.92
N LEU A 26 -8.04 -11.31 8.46
CA LEU A 26 -6.99 -10.75 7.61
C LEU A 26 -5.72 -10.46 8.44
N PHE A 27 -5.79 -9.52 9.39
CA PHE A 27 -4.61 -9.09 10.13
C PHE A 27 -4.22 -10.04 11.27
N GLY A 28 -5.20 -10.70 11.91
CA GLY A 28 -4.99 -11.64 13.02
C GLY A 28 -4.51 -13.04 12.61
N ASP A 29 -4.80 -13.48 11.38
CA ASP A 29 -4.36 -14.80 10.86
C ASP A 29 -3.53 -14.67 9.58
N ILE A 30 -4.14 -14.28 8.45
CA ILE A 30 -3.50 -14.37 7.13
C ILE A 30 -2.17 -13.59 7.06
N TRP A 31 -2.10 -12.41 7.69
CA TRP A 31 -0.87 -11.61 7.77
C TRP A 31 0.17 -12.13 8.76
N GLN A 32 -0.22 -13.01 9.69
CA GLN A 32 0.67 -13.62 10.70
C GLN A 32 1.31 -14.93 10.22
N ARG A 33 0.84 -15.50 9.11
CA ARG A 33 1.35 -16.79 8.60
C ARG A 33 2.85 -16.71 8.24
N PRO A 34 3.70 -17.63 8.72
CA PRO A 34 5.16 -17.46 8.75
C PRO A 34 5.87 -17.66 7.41
N ALA A 35 5.21 -18.25 6.41
CA ALA A 35 5.82 -18.56 5.12
C ALA A 35 6.19 -17.31 4.29
N LEU A 36 5.58 -16.16 4.59
CA LEU A 36 5.91 -14.86 4.02
C LEU A 36 5.93 -13.83 5.13
N SER A 37 7.02 -13.06 5.18
CA SER A 37 7.18 -11.92 6.08
C SER A 37 6.15 -10.83 5.78
N ALA A 38 5.90 -9.96 6.76
CA ALA A 38 5.06 -8.78 6.57
C ALA A 38 5.61 -7.86 5.45
N ARG A 39 6.94 -7.82 5.30
CA ARG A 39 7.63 -7.13 4.19
C ARG A 39 7.20 -7.68 2.83
N GLU A 40 7.29 -8.98 2.63
CA GLU A 40 6.90 -9.64 1.37
C GLU A 40 5.41 -9.49 1.08
N ARG A 41 4.55 -9.63 2.10
CA ARG A 41 3.10 -9.43 1.96
C ARG A 41 2.76 -7.99 1.55
N SER A 42 3.47 -7.01 2.10
CA SER A 42 3.30 -5.61 1.74
C SER A 42 3.68 -5.35 0.28
N LEU A 43 4.80 -5.92 -0.17
CA LEU A 43 5.24 -5.84 -1.56
C LEU A 43 4.19 -6.42 -2.52
N ILE A 44 3.67 -7.62 -2.23
CA ILE A 44 2.62 -8.28 -3.03
C ILE A 44 1.34 -7.44 -3.02
N THR A 45 0.93 -6.96 -1.85
CA THR A 45 -0.31 -6.17 -1.71
C THR A 45 -0.23 -4.88 -2.52
N LEU A 46 0.88 -4.15 -2.45
CA LEU A 46 1.10 -2.93 -3.22
C LEU A 46 1.09 -3.19 -4.74
N ALA A 47 1.75 -4.25 -5.20
CA ALA A 47 1.71 -4.65 -6.60
C ALA A 47 0.27 -4.86 -7.08
N ILE A 48 -0.51 -5.65 -6.33
CA ILE A 48 -1.90 -5.97 -6.69
C ILE A 48 -2.80 -4.74 -6.64
N LEU A 49 -2.68 -3.88 -5.63
CA LEU A 49 -3.47 -2.66 -5.53
C LEU A 49 -3.22 -1.73 -6.72
N ALA A 50 -1.94 -1.54 -7.10
CA ALA A 50 -1.57 -0.74 -8.26
C ALA A 50 -2.09 -1.38 -9.57
N SER A 51 -1.89 -2.69 -9.76
CA SER A 51 -2.35 -3.40 -10.96
C SER A 51 -3.87 -3.38 -11.14
N LEU A 52 -4.64 -3.43 -10.04
CA LEU A 52 -6.10 -3.39 -10.07
C LEU A 52 -6.67 -1.96 -10.09
N GLY A 53 -5.82 -0.93 -10.16
CA GLY A 53 -6.24 0.47 -10.12
C GLY A 53 -6.89 0.87 -8.79
N ARG A 54 -6.64 0.15 -7.69
CA ARG A 54 -7.16 0.43 -6.33
C ARG A 54 -6.30 1.48 -5.62
N VAL A 55 -5.98 2.55 -6.35
CA VAL A 55 -4.93 3.51 -6.00
C VAL A 55 -5.22 4.32 -4.74
N GLN A 56 -6.50 4.45 -4.37
CA GLN A 56 -6.92 5.12 -3.13
C GLN A 56 -6.44 4.39 -1.86
N GLN A 57 -6.07 3.11 -1.97
CA GLN A 57 -5.53 2.32 -0.86
C GLN A 57 -3.99 2.45 -0.74
N LEU A 58 -3.31 2.94 -1.78
CA LEU A 58 -1.84 3.00 -1.80
C LEU A 58 -1.23 3.85 -0.69
N PRO A 59 -1.75 5.03 -0.30
CA PRO A 59 -1.12 5.82 0.76
C PRO A 59 -0.93 5.06 2.08
N TRP A 60 -1.98 4.38 2.54
CA TRP A 60 -1.93 3.61 3.78
C TRP A 60 -1.01 2.39 3.63
N HIS A 61 -1.12 1.65 2.53
CA HIS A 61 -0.30 0.47 2.29
C HIS A 61 1.18 0.78 2.03
N ILE A 62 1.52 1.95 1.48
CA ILE A 62 2.90 2.41 1.34
C ILE A 62 3.50 2.68 2.71
N ALA A 63 2.80 3.44 3.57
CA ALA A 63 3.26 3.69 4.94
C ALA A 63 3.41 2.38 5.74
N PHE A 64 2.45 1.47 5.61
CA PHE A 64 2.50 0.16 6.24
C PHE A 64 3.65 -0.72 5.71
N ALA A 65 3.92 -0.69 4.40
CA ALA A 65 5.06 -1.37 3.79
C ALA A 65 6.40 -0.86 4.32
N GLN A 66 6.53 0.45 4.52
CA GLN A 66 7.72 1.07 5.10
C GLN A 66 7.92 0.67 6.56
N GLN A 67 6.86 0.64 7.37
CA GLN A 67 6.90 0.10 8.73
C GLN A 67 7.33 -1.38 8.76
N ASN A 68 6.94 -2.14 7.73
CA ASN A 68 7.36 -3.52 7.53
C ASN A 68 8.76 -3.67 6.88
N GLY A 69 9.50 -2.57 6.66
CA GLY A 69 10.89 -2.59 6.23
C GLY A 69 11.13 -2.49 4.71
N LEU A 70 10.15 -2.06 3.91
CA LEU A 70 10.42 -1.65 2.52
C LEU A 70 11.07 -0.27 2.50
N THR A 71 12.19 -0.14 1.79
CA THR A 71 12.80 1.16 1.54
C THR A 71 12.08 1.92 0.42
N ARG A 72 12.33 3.22 0.34
CA ARG A 72 11.82 4.05 -0.76
C ARG A 72 12.26 3.52 -2.13
N GLU A 73 13.53 3.18 -2.27
CA GLU A 73 14.12 2.65 -3.51
C GLU A 73 13.43 1.35 -3.92
N GLN A 74 13.10 0.49 -2.96
CA GLN A 74 12.39 -0.76 -3.24
C GLN A 74 10.95 -0.53 -3.70
N LEU A 75 10.29 0.53 -3.24
CA LEU A 75 8.96 0.91 -3.71
C LEU A 75 9.01 1.51 -5.13
N GLU A 76 10.04 2.31 -5.43
CA GLU A 76 10.29 2.84 -6.77
C GLU A 76 10.55 1.69 -7.77
N GLU A 77 11.40 0.73 -7.40
CA GLU A 77 11.67 -0.46 -8.20
C GLU A 77 10.41 -1.34 -8.36
N LEU A 78 9.62 -1.52 -7.30
CA LEU A 78 8.36 -2.27 -7.36
C LEU A 78 7.44 -1.71 -8.44
N PHE A 79 7.16 -0.41 -8.42
CA PHE A 79 6.23 0.21 -9.36
C PHE A 79 6.83 0.33 -10.77
N THR A 80 8.15 0.56 -10.87
CA THR A 80 8.86 0.54 -12.15
C THR A 80 8.77 -0.83 -12.82
N HIS A 81 9.00 -1.90 -12.05
CA HIS A 81 8.86 -3.26 -12.56
C HIS A 81 7.41 -3.58 -12.97
N LEU A 82 6.44 -3.07 -12.21
CA LEU A 82 5.02 -3.24 -12.50
C LEU A 82 4.60 -2.65 -13.85
N ALA A 83 5.32 -1.63 -14.36
CA ALA A 83 5.03 -1.00 -15.65
C ALA A 83 5.01 -2.02 -16.81
N PHE A 84 5.79 -3.09 -16.72
CA PHE A 84 5.90 -4.14 -17.74
C PHE A 84 4.78 -5.20 -17.64
N TYR A 85 4.09 -5.30 -16.51
CA TYR A 85 3.04 -6.30 -16.27
C TYR A 85 1.63 -5.69 -16.20
N ALA A 86 1.50 -4.47 -15.70
CA ALA A 86 0.24 -3.76 -15.54
C ALA A 86 0.15 -2.48 -16.39
N GLY A 87 1.18 -2.21 -17.20
CA GLY A 87 1.27 -1.04 -18.06
C GLY A 87 1.83 0.21 -17.36
N LEU A 88 2.47 1.07 -18.15
CA LEU A 88 3.00 2.36 -17.70
C LEU A 88 1.98 3.22 -16.92
N PRO A 89 0.70 3.34 -17.33
CA PRO A 89 -0.28 4.17 -16.60
C PRO A 89 -0.49 3.76 -15.14
N ALA A 90 -0.56 2.44 -14.86
CA ALA A 90 -0.72 1.93 -13.49
C ALA A 90 0.52 2.24 -12.65
N ALA A 91 1.72 2.02 -13.22
CA ALA A 91 2.99 2.32 -12.56
C ALA A 91 3.15 3.82 -12.25
N VAL A 92 2.91 4.69 -13.23
CA VAL A 92 2.99 6.15 -13.05
C VAL A 92 2.00 6.63 -11.99
N THR A 93 0.78 6.10 -12.02
CA THR A 93 -0.22 6.43 -10.99
C THR A 93 0.22 5.97 -9.62
N ALA A 94 0.83 4.79 -9.47
CA ALA A 94 1.32 4.32 -8.18
C ALA A 94 2.50 5.15 -7.65
N VAL A 95 3.44 5.52 -8.52
CA VAL A 95 4.60 6.36 -8.16
C VAL A 95 4.17 7.74 -7.68
N SER A 96 3.08 8.32 -8.20
CA SER A 96 2.61 9.63 -7.75
C SER A 96 2.12 9.67 -6.29
N TYR A 97 1.90 8.51 -5.67
CA TYR A 97 1.60 8.38 -4.25
C TYR A 97 2.84 8.26 -3.35
N LEU A 98 4.04 8.14 -3.93
CA LEU A 98 5.27 8.25 -3.17
C LEU A 98 5.55 9.73 -2.87
N PRO A 99 5.97 10.10 -1.64
CA PRO A 99 6.29 11.49 -1.32
C PRO A 99 7.41 12.01 -2.24
N SER A 100 7.48 13.29 -2.56
CA SER A 100 8.62 13.81 -3.33
C SER A 100 9.93 13.53 -2.59
N ARG A 101 11.00 13.20 -3.33
CA ARG A 101 12.35 13.24 -2.74
C ARG A 101 12.61 14.71 -2.42
N GLU A 102 12.95 15.04 -1.18
CA GLU A 102 13.55 16.34 -0.92
C GLU A 102 14.83 16.38 -1.74
N GLU A 103 14.93 17.31 -2.69
CA GLU A 103 16.22 17.59 -3.30
C GLU A 103 17.12 18.17 -2.20
N PRO A 104 18.37 17.69 -2.07
CA PRO A 104 19.31 18.34 -1.18
C PRO A 104 19.37 19.81 -1.59
N HIS A 105 18.94 20.70 -0.69
CA HIS A 105 19.06 22.13 -0.90
C HIS A 105 20.53 22.42 -1.22
N PRO A 106 20.86 22.96 -2.41
CA PRO A 106 22.22 23.43 -2.64
C PRO A 106 22.48 24.49 -1.58
N CYS A 107 23.50 24.27 -0.73
CA CYS A 107 23.94 25.23 0.28
C CYS A 107 23.91 26.64 -0.31
N ARG A 108 23.26 27.58 0.39
CA ARG A 108 23.52 29.00 0.22
C ARG A 108 24.85 29.37 0.85
#